data_AF-A0A3D4B017-F1
#
_entry.id   AF-A0A3D4B017-F1
#
_cell.length_a   1.000
_cell.length_b   1.000
_cell.length_c   1.000
_cell.angle_alpha   90.00
_cell.angle_beta   90.00
_cell.angle_gamma   90.00
#
_symmetry.space_group_name_H-M   'P 1'
#
loop_
_entity.id
_entity.type
_entity.pdbx_description
1 polymer ?
#
loop_
_entity_poly.entity_id
_entity_poly.type
_entity_poly.pdbx_seq_one_letter_code
_entity_poly.pdbx_strand_id
1 'polypeptide(L)' 'PLRLGDHAERRSTITSITTKEGRSGALCFVEVSHEITVAGTLCLTEIQSLVYREAAPADRRLPT' A
#
# COMPACT_ATOMS: atom_id res chain seq x y z
N PRO A 1 2.25 4.27 -22.29
CA PRO A 1 2.47 2.85 -21.91
C PRO A 1 3.87 2.74 -21.29
N LEU A 2 4.02 2.00 -20.19
CA LEU A 2 5.29 1.83 -19.48
C LEU A 2 6.18 0.81 -20.19
N ARG A 3 7.45 1.14 -20.46
CA ARG A 3 8.40 0.28 -21.18
C ARG A 3 9.65 0.01 -20.35
N LEU A 4 10.34 -1.09 -20.67
CA LEU A 4 11.63 -1.40 -20.06
C LEU A 4 12.66 -0.31 -20.41
N GLY A 5 13.40 0.14 -19.39
CA GLY A 5 14.39 1.21 -19.52
C GLY A 5 13.83 2.63 -19.32
N ASP A 6 12.52 2.80 -19.18
CA ASP A 6 11.93 4.11 -18.89
C ASP A 6 12.32 4.59 -17.48
N HIS A 7 12.67 5.87 -17.36
CA HIS A 7 12.70 6.53 -16.06
C HIS A 7 11.27 6.91 -15.64
N ALA A 8 10.71 6.09 -14.75
CA ALA A 8 9.38 6.29 -14.23
C ALA A 8 9.38 6.99 -12.86
N GLU A 9 8.41 7.89 -12.65
CA GLU A 9 8.10 8.47 -11.35
C GLU A 9 6.81 7.81 -10.82
N ARG A 10 6.82 7.34 -9.57
CA ARG A 10 5.61 6.88 -8.88
C ARG A 10 5.21 7.87 -7.81
N ARG A 11 4.03 8.48 -7.94
CA ARG A 11 3.39 9.28 -6.90
C ARG A 11 2.33 8.44 -6.20
N SER A 12 2.39 8.39 -4.88
CA SER A 12 1.49 7.57 -4.06
C SER A 12 0.67 8.48 -3.17
N THR A 13 -0.64 8.29 -3.15
CA THR A 13 -1.57 9.09 -2.38
C THR A 13 -2.46 8.16 -1.58
N ILE A 14 -2.54 8.36 -0.26
CA ILE A 14 -3.52 7.66 0.56
C ILE A 14 -4.90 8.23 0.23
N THR A 15 -5.78 7.40 -0.33
CA THR A 15 -7.13 7.81 -0.75
C THR A 15 -8.17 7.56 0.32
N SER A 16 -7.94 6.55 1.17
CA SER A 16 -8.87 6.19 2.24
C SER A 16 -8.15 5.53 3.42
N ILE A 17 -8.64 5.82 4.62
CA ILE A 17 -8.28 5.13 5.86
C ILE A 17 -9.57 4.77 6.58
N THR A 18 -9.72 3.51 6.98
CA THR A 18 -10.88 3.03 7.75
C THR A 18 -10.43 2.09 8.86
N THR A 19 -10.79 2.39 10.09
CA THR A 19 -10.55 1.50 11.24
C THR A 19 -11.76 0.62 11.52
N LYS A 20 -11.52 -0.62 11.93
CA LYS A 20 -12.56 -1.59 12.32
C LYS A 20 -12.09 -2.38 13.53
N GLU A 21 -13.01 -2.68 14.44
CA GLU A 21 -12.77 -3.61 15.54
C GLU A 21 -13.24 -5.02 15.15
N GLY A 22 -12.30 -5.97 15.13
CA GLY A 22 -12.58 -7.37 14.86
C GLY A 22 -12.41 -8.24 16.11
N ARG A 23 -12.75 -9.53 15.99
CA ARG A 23 -12.57 -10.52 17.08
C ARG A 23 -11.12 -10.65 17.54
N SER A 24 -10.15 -10.32 16.68
CA SER A 24 -8.72 -10.45 16.94
C SER A 24 -8.04 -9.10 17.23
N GLY A 25 -8.80 -8.05 17.53
CA GLY A 25 -8.29 -6.70 17.82
C GLY A 25 -8.56 -5.68 16.71
N ALA A 26 -7.93 -4.52 16.83
CA ALA A 26 -8.10 -3.42 15.89
C ALA A 26 -7.47 -3.72 14.52
N LEU A 27 -8.19 -3.38 13.46
CA LEU A 27 -7.75 -3.43 12.07
C LEU A 27 -7.83 -2.03 11.46
N CYS A 28 -6.82 -1.65 10.68
CA CYS A 28 -6.80 -0.40 9.91
C CYS A 28 -6.64 -0.74 8.43
N PHE A 29 -7.67 -0.46 7.65
CA PHE A 29 -7.71 -0.62 6.22
C PHE A 29 -7.27 0.69 5.58
N VAL A 30 -6.27 0.64 4.71
CA VAL A 30 -5.73 1.81 4.02
C VAL A 30 -5.76 1.53 2.53
N GLU A 31 -6.31 2.46 1.77
CA GLU A 31 -6.22 2.44 0.32
C GLU A 31 -5.21 3.48 -0.15
N VAL A 32 -4.30 3.06 -1.03
CA VAL A 32 -3.28 3.91 -1.62
C VAL A 32 -3.42 3.85 -3.13
N SER A 33 -3.61 5.00 -3.76
CA SER A 33 -3.52 5.13 -5.22
C SER A 33 -2.07 5.45 -5.60
N HIS A 34 -1.57 4.75 -6.60
CA HIS A 34 -0.27 4.98 -7.21
C HIS A 34 -0.46 5.43 -8.66
N GLU A 35 0.06 6.61 -8.98
CA GLU A 35 0.18 7.10 -10.34
C GLU A 35 1.62 6.96 -10.80
N ILE A 36 1.83 6.24 -11.91
CA ILE A 36 3.15 6.05 -12.51
C ILE A 36 3.21 6.85 -13.79
N THR A 37 4.15 7.80 -13.85
CA THR A 37 4.35 8.69 -15.00
C THR A 37 5.72 8.45 -15.62
N VAL A 38 5.83 8.65 -16.93
CA VAL A 38 7.09 8.67 -17.69
C VAL A 38 7.11 9.94 -18.51
N ALA A 39 8.17 10.74 -18.38
CA ALA A 39 8.28 12.06 -19.03
C ALA A 39 7.01 12.93 -18.83
N GLY A 40 6.45 12.92 -17.62
CA GLY A 40 5.25 13.68 -17.26
C GLY A 40 3.92 13.08 -17.76
N THR A 41 3.94 11.97 -18.49
CA THR A 41 2.72 11.31 -19.01
C THR A 41 2.31 10.14 -18.12
N LEU A 42 1.06 10.13 -17.65
CA LEU A 42 0.49 9.02 -16.87
C LEU A 42 0.44 7.74 -17.72
N CYS A 43 1.09 6.70 -17.23
CA CYS A 43 1.21 5.41 -17.91
C CYS A 43 0.42 4.30 -17.23
N LEU A 44 0.29 4.35 -15.90
CA LEU A 44 -0.43 3.36 -15.11
C LEU A 44 -0.98 4.03 -13.85
N THR A 45 -2.18 3.62 -13.45
CA THR A 45 -2.72 3.84 -12.10
C THR A 45 -2.92 2.48 -11.43
N GLU A 46 -2.49 2.36 -10.19
CA GLU A 46 -2.66 1.16 -9.36
C GLU A 46 -3.36 1.54 -8.06
N ILE A 47 -4.26 0.69 -7.58
CA ILE A 47 -4.88 0.83 -6.26
C ILE A 47 -4.38 -0.30 -5.39
N GLN A 48 -3.74 0.05 -4.27
CA GLN A 48 -3.24 -0.89 -3.29
C GLN A 48 -4.10 -0.82 -2.01
N SER A 49 -4.67 -1.96 -1.62
CA SER A 49 -5.40 -2.10 -0.36
C SER A 49 -4.50 -2.77 0.69
N LEU A 50 -4.17 -2.03 1.75
CA LEU A 50 -3.37 -2.49 2.88
C LEU A 50 -4.26 -2.71 4.10
N VAL A 51 -3.95 -3.74 4.89
CA VAL A 51 -4.60 -3.98 6.18
C VAL A 51 -3.53 -4.07 7.25
N TYR A 52 -3.48 -3.07 8.11
CA TYR A 52 -2.70 -3.08 9.32
C TYR A 52 -3.50 -3.74 10.44
N ARG A 53 -2.80 -4.55 11.23
CA ARG A 53 -3.31 -5.15 12.46
C ARG A 53 -2.33 -4.82 13.58
N GLU A 54 -2.78 -4.98 14.82
CA GLU A 54 -1.88 -4.85 15.96
C GLU A 54 -0.64 -5.75 15.83
N ALA A 55 0.48 -5.22 16.31
CA ALA A 55 1.73 -5.96 16.34
C ALA A 55 1.55 -7.24 17.17
N ALA A 56 2.22 -8.32 16.75
CA ALA A 56 2.32 -9.50 17.58
C ALA A 56 2.99 -9.13 18.92
N PRO A 57 2.59 -9.76 20.04
CA PRO A 57 3.37 -9.68 21.27
C PRO A 57 4.84 -10.02 20.99
N ALA A 58 5.76 -9.30 21.64
CA ALA A 58 7.21 -9.38 21.37
C ALA A 58 7.83 -10.80 21.52
N ASP A 59 7.14 -11.73 22.18
CA ASP A 59 7.53 -13.15 22.30
C ASP A 59 7.24 -14.00 21.04
N ARG A 60 6.84 -13.38 19.92
CA ARG A 60 6.75 -14.10 18.64
C ARG A 60 8.16 -14.41 18.12
N ARG A 61 8.73 -15.56 18.52
CA ARG A 61 9.95 -16.10 17.90
C ARG A 61 9.75 -16.21 16.38
N LEU A 62 10.64 -15.58 15.61
CA LEU A 62 10.71 -15.79 14.15
C LEU A 62 11.15 -17.25 13.90
N PRO A 63 10.52 -17.98 12.96
CA PRO A 63 11.01 -19.31 12.60
C PRO A 63 12.45 -19.19 12.07
N THR A 64 13.34 -20.06 12.58
CA THR A 64 14.76 -20.15 12.22
C THR A 64 14.96 -20.88 10.90
#